data_AF-C1MKW5-F1
#
_entry.id   AF-C1MKW5-F1
#
_cell.length_a   1.000
_cell.length_b   1.000
_cell.length_c   1.000
_cell.angle_alpha   90.00
_cell.angle_beta   90.00
_cell.angle_gamma   90.00
#
_symmetry.space_group_name_H-M   'P 1'
#
loop_
_entity.id
_entity.type
_entity.pdbx_description
1 polymer ?
#
loop_
_entity_poly.entity_id
_entity_poly.type
_entity_poly.pdbx_seq_one_letter_code
_entity_poly.pdbx_strand_id
1 'polypeptide(L)'
;MYRCVEVLSRTTLTGCCGECIKLRGQPVFMYGTLFICFEYALFCVICVGGVYKSPPNISICGYLELLPNWVAFLYFQVASSGIDSTLWHAAITLKQEPRPFLAILQCALGLSCATTLFGFSILPRCLWDWHQACVLAWVSLTSAAMSINIARDYRNLDYTAFPAALWILGIFFCNFFYHESTLRFFFAEALSVISYILWCSSNHRQLDREFTIFHVLIIDGFLATIFLGLFRYHQRVACVVTGKW
;
A
#
# COMPACT_ATOMS: atom_id res chain seq x y z
N MET A 1 47.94 2.70 -7.31
CA MET A 1 47.40 1.61 -6.47
C MET A 1 46.70 2.25 -5.25
N TYR A 2 45.49 2.80 -5.45
CA TYR A 2 44.65 3.36 -4.38
C TYR A 2 43.18 3.18 -4.79
N ARG A 3 42.66 1.97 -4.59
CA ARG A 3 41.23 1.61 -4.80
C ARG A 3 40.79 0.73 -3.63
N CYS A 4 40.77 1.30 -2.43
CA CYS A 4 40.25 0.57 -1.26
C CYS A 4 39.56 1.45 -0.21
N VAL A 5 39.54 2.78 -0.36
CA VAL A 5 38.99 3.69 0.68
C VAL A 5 37.61 4.27 0.32
N GLU A 6 37.19 4.25 -0.94
CA GLU A 6 35.85 4.73 -1.35
C GLU A 6 34.72 3.70 -1.17
N VAL A 7 35.04 2.44 -0.88
CA VAL A 7 34.03 1.37 -0.72
C VAL A 7 33.41 1.39 0.68
N LEU A 8 34.06 2.03 1.66
CA LEU A 8 33.61 2.05 3.06
C LEU A 8 32.71 3.23 3.45
N SER A 9 32.53 4.24 2.58
CA SER A 9 31.55 5.32 2.82
C SER A 9 30.17 5.08 2.18
N ARG A 10 30.04 4.07 1.30
CA ARG A 10 28.79 3.78 0.55
C ARG A 10 27.86 2.75 1.22
N THR A 11 28.21 2.23 2.39
CA THR A 11 27.40 1.28 3.17
C THR A 11 26.47 1.95 4.19
N THR A 12 26.20 3.24 4.05
CA THR A 12 25.24 3.96 4.89
C THR A 12 23.84 3.88 4.30
N LEU A 13 23.04 2.92 4.75
CA LEU A 13 21.58 3.08 4.94
C LEU A 13 20.79 3.72 3.76
N THR A 14 21.20 3.48 2.51
CA THR A 14 20.57 4.05 1.30
C THR A 14 19.18 3.47 0.97
N GLY A 15 18.73 2.49 1.76
CA GLY A 15 17.56 1.67 1.49
C GLY A 15 16.28 2.00 2.26
N CYS A 16 16.30 2.73 3.38
CA CYS A 16 15.06 2.97 4.14
C CYS A 16 14.26 4.17 3.64
N CYS A 17 14.96 5.16 3.07
CA CYS A 17 14.44 6.48 2.71
C CYS A 17 14.90 6.88 1.31
N GLY A 18 14.90 5.93 0.37
CA GLY A 18 15.53 6.09 -0.95
C GLY A 18 15.01 7.28 -1.76
N GLU A 19 13.72 7.58 -1.67
CA GLU A 19 13.16 8.82 -2.20
C GLU A 19 13.64 10.04 -1.39
N CYS A 20 13.56 10.06 -0.05
CA CYS A 20 13.95 11.24 0.74
C CYS A 20 15.44 11.59 0.65
N ILE A 21 16.33 10.63 0.37
CA ILE A 21 17.77 10.87 0.21
C ILE A 21 18.10 11.39 -1.20
N LYS A 22 17.49 10.86 -2.27
CA LYS A 22 17.65 11.36 -3.66
C LYS A 22 16.90 12.67 -3.90
N LEU A 23 15.78 12.86 -3.20
CA LEU A 23 14.99 14.09 -3.19
C LEU A 23 15.56 15.15 -2.25
N ARG A 24 16.67 14.91 -1.55
CA ARG A 24 17.28 15.92 -0.68
C ARG A 24 17.67 17.15 -1.51
N GLY A 25 16.93 18.25 -1.35
CA GLY A 25 17.10 19.47 -2.15
C GLY A 25 16.21 19.55 -3.40
N GLN A 26 15.37 18.55 -3.66
CA GLN A 26 14.32 18.61 -4.67
C GLN A 26 13.10 19.39 -4.13
N PRO A 27 12.30 19.99 -5.01
CA PRO A 27 11.07 20.67 -4.61
C PRO A 27 10.09 19.75 -3.88
N VAL A 28 9.35 20.31 -2.92
CA VAL A 28 8.37 19.58 -2.08
C VAL A 28 7.33 18.79 -2.90
N PHE A 29 6.99 19.25 -4.11
CA PHE A 29 6.04 18.54 -4.97
C PHE A 29 6.52 17.16 -5.44
N MET A 30 7.82 16.85 -5.33
CA MET A 30 8.38 15.54 -5.72
C MET A 30 8.17 14.44 -4.67
N TYR A 31 7.58 14.77 -3.51
CA TYR A 31 7.47 13.86 -2.37
C TYR A 31 6.10 13.13 -2.30
N GLY A 32 5.63 12.55 -3.42
CA GLY A 32 4.32 11.89 -3.49
C GLY A 32 4.17 10.71 -2.52
N THR A 33 5.17 9.84 -2.40
CA THR A 33 5.13 8.70 -1.45
C THR A 33 5.07 9.18 0.00
N LEU A 34 5.85 10.20 0.36
CA LEU A 34 5.85 10.74 1.72
C LEU A 34 4.48 11.33 2.07
N PHE A 35 3.85 12.00 1.11
CA PHE A 35 2.49 12.52 1.26
C PHE A 35 1.50 11.38 1.53
N ILE A 36 1.55 10.28 0.77
CA ILE A 36 0.71 9.09 1.01
C ILE A 36 0.97 8.42 2.36
N CYS A 37 2.23 8.30 2.78
CA CYS A 37 2.57 7.80 4.12
C CYS A 37 1.96 8.68 5.22
N PHE A 38 2.08 10.00 5.09
CA PHE A 38 1.51 10.95 6.04
C PHE A 38 -0.02 10.87 6.06
N GLU A 39 -0.65 10.78 4.89
CA GLU A 39 -2.09 10.68 4.74
C GLU A 39 -2.65 9.42 5.41
N TYR A 40 -2.01 8.28 5.19
CA TYR A 40 -2.40 7.04 5.83
C TYR A 40 -2.19 7.08 7.36
N ALA A 41 -1.06 7.64 7.82
CA ALA A 41 -0.83 7.83 9.25
C ALA A 41 -1.89 8.73 9.89
N LEU A 42 -2.25 9.83 9.23
CA LEU A 42 -3.32 10.74 9.66
C LEU A 42 -4.66 10.01 9.73
N PHE A 43 -5.00 9.22 8.70
CA PHE A 43 -6.20 8.37 8.70
C PHE A 43 -6.23 7.43 9.92
N CYS A 44 -5.14 6.70 10.19
CA CYS A 44 -5.05 5.82 11.35
C CYS A 44 -5.22 6.56 12.68
N VAL A 45 -4.59 7.73 12.83
CA VAL A 45 -4.71 8.56 14.04
C VAL A 45 -6.14 9.02 14.25
N ILE A 46 -6.85 9.43 13.19
CA ILE A 46 -8.25 9.85 13.28
C ILE A 46 -9.16 8.66 13.64
N CYS A 47 -8.93 7.48 13.06
CA CYS A 47 -9.71 6.27 13.35
C CYS A 47 -9.56 5.84 14.82
N VAL A 48 -8.33 5.81 15.33
CA VAL A 48 -8.02 5.25 16.66
C VAL A 48 -8.13 6.28 17.78
N GLY A 49 -7.70 7.52 17.53
CA GLY A 49 -7.71 8.61 18.51
C GLY A 49 -8.93 9.52 18.43
N GLY A 50 -9.77 9.38 17.40
CA GLY A 50 -11.00 10.16 17.26
C GLY A 50 -12.12 9.72 18.19
N VAL A 51 -13.21 10.49 18.22
CA VAL A 51 -14.41 10.22 19.03
C VAL A 51 -15.34 9.18 18.36
N TYR A 52 -14.84 8.41 17.40
CA TYR A 52 -15.62 7.45 16.64
C TYR A 52 -15.79 6.15 17.43
N LYS A 53 -17.00 5.58 17.40
CA LYS A 53 -17.26 4.28 18.00
C LYS A 53 -16.39 3.23 17.31
N SER A 54 -15.73 2.38 18.08
CA SER A 54 -14.94 1.29 17.50
C SER A 54 -15.84 0.35 16.69
N PRO A 55 -15.41 -0.07 15.49
CA PRO A 55 -16.16 -1.03 14.69
C PRO A 55 -16.21 -2.38 15.42
N PRO A 56 -17.22 -3.21 15.17
CA PRO A 56 -17.30 -4.53 15.82
C PRO A 56 -16.26 -5.52 15.26
N ASN A 57 -15.64 -5.20 14.12
CA ASN A 57 -14.55 -5.97 13.54
C ASN A 57 -13.23 -5.35 13.96
N ILE A 58 -12.21 -6.19 14.14
CA ILE A 58 -10.88 -5.76 14.61
C ILE A 58 -10.05 -5.00 13.56
N SER A 59 -10.56 -4.77 12.34
CA SER A 59 -9.79 -4.22 11.21
C SER A 59 -10.10 -2.75 10.92
N ILE A 60 -9.09 -1.99 10.50
CA ILE A 60 -9.17 -0.55 10.18
C ILE A 60 -10.23 -0.26 9.11
N CYS A 61 -10.43 -1.20 8.16
CA CYS A 61 -11.46 -1.11 7.12
C CYS A 61 -12.87 -1.01 7.71
N GLY A 62 -13.09 -1.55 8.92
CA GLY A 62 -14.36 -1.44 9.64
C GLY A 62 -14.75 0.00 9.99
N TYR A 63 -13.80 0.92 10.11
CA TYR A 63 -14.10 2.34 10.38
C TYR A 63 -14.72 3.05 9.17
N LEU A 64 -14.49 2.60 7.94
CA LEU A 64 -14.94 3.29 6.73
C LEU A 64 -16.46 3.52 6.68
N GLU A 65 -17.21 2.62 7.30
CA GLU A 65 -18.67 2.72 7.40
C GLU A 65 -19.14 3.81 8.36
N LEU A 66 -18.34 4.08 9.40
CA LEU A 66 -18.66 5.00 10.50
C LEU A 66 -18.10 6.41 10.27
N LEU A 67 -17.06 6.52 9.44
CA LEU A 67 -16.37 7.76 9.18
C LEU A 67 -17.12 8.67 8.20
N PRO A 68 -17.02 10.00 8.34
CA PRO A 68 -17.48 10.92 7.33
C PRO A 68 -16.64 10.80 6.05
N ASN A 69 -17.23 11.20 4.91
CA ASN A 69 -16.61 11.05 3.59
C ASN A 69 -15.22 11.66 3.47
N TRP A 70 -14.94 12.79 4.10
CA TRP A 70 -13.64 13.44 4.01
C TRP A 70 -12.53 12.64 4.73
N VAL A 71 -12.84 11.91 5.82
CA VAL A 71 -11.86 11.02 6.48
C VAL A 71 -11.70 9.75 5.68
N ALA A 72 -12.81 9.16 5.22
CA ALA A 72 -12.77 7.97 4.38
C ALA A 72 -11.97 8.22 3.08
N PHE A 73 -12.05 9.43 2.53
CA PHE A 73 -11.29 9.84 1.35
C PHE A 73 -9.78 9.63 1.51
N LEU A 74 -9.21 9.92 2.69
CA LEU A 74 -7.79 9.69 2.98
C LEU A 74 -7.40 8.21 2.78
N TYR A 75 -8.26 7.28 3.21
CA TYR A 75 -8.03 5.86 2.97
C TYR A 75 -8.13 5.52 1.48
N PHE A 76 -9.15 6.04 0.80
CA PHE A 76 -9.36 5.75 -0.62
C PHE A 76 -8.27 6.30 -1.51
N GLN A 77 -7.68 7.44 -1.16
CA GLN A 77 -6.56 8.04 -1.88
C GLN A 77 -5.28 7.24 -1.71
N VAL A 78 -4.98 6.77 -0.50
CA VAL A 78 -3.90 5.79 -0.26
C VAL A 78 -4.13 4.50 -1.07
N ALA A 79 -5.35 3.97 -1.08
CA ALA A 79 -5.69 2.77 -1.83
C ALA A 79 -5.54 2.98 -3.35
N SER A 80 -6.03 4.09 -3.90
CA SER A 80 -5.89 4.41 -5.32
C SER A 80 -4.43 4.59 -5.74
N SER A 81 -3.61 5.26 -4.92
CA SER A 81 -2.18 5.38 -5.20
C SER A 81 -1.47 4.03 -5.22
N GLY A 82 -1.85 3.10 -4.33
CA GLY A 82 -1.37 1.72 -4.35
C GLY A 82 -1.74 0.97 -5.63
N ILE A 83 -2.98 1.11 -6.09
CA ILE A 83 -3.47 0.51 -7.34
C ILE A 83 -2.73 1.10 -8.53
N ASP A 84 -2.65 2.42 -8.66
CA ASP A 84 -1.94 3.07 -9.75
C ASP A 84 -0.45 2.66 -9.78
N SER A 85 0.19 2.60 -8.61
CA SER A 85 1.58 2.13 -8.48
C SER A 85 1.77 0.69 -8.96
N THR A 86 0.87 -0.22 -8.59
CA THR A 86 0.97 -1.63 -8.97
C THR A 86 0.60 -1.89 -10.42
N LEU A 87 -0.38 -1.16 -10.98
CA LEU A 87 -0.71 -1.21 -12.40
C LEU A 87 0.45 -0.69 -13.26
N TRP A 88 1.05 0.43 -12.87
CA TRP A 88 2.22 0.96 -13.55
C TRP A 88 3.39 -0.03 -13.51
N HIS A 89 3.68 -0.61 -12.33
CA HIS A 89 4.73 -1.62 -12.19
C HIS A 89 4.46 -2.83 -13.09
N ALA A 90 3.22 -3.33 -13.15
CA ALA A 90 2.85 -4.43 -14.04
C ALA A 90 3.12 -4.09 -15.52
N ALA A 91 2.73 -2.89 -15.96
CA ALA A 91 2.92 -2.44 -17.33
C ALA A 91 4.40 -2.26 -17.70
N ILE A 92 5.20 -1.66 -16.82
CA ILE A 92 6.62 -1.45 -17.07
C ILE A 92 7.41 -2.74 -17.04
N THR A 93 7.09 -3.66 -16.13
CA THR A 93 7.77 -4.96 -16.05
C THR A 93 7.58 -5.77 -17.32
N LEU A 94 6.40 -5.75 -17.96
CA LEU A 94 6.22 -6.38 -19.27
C LEU A 94 7.15 -5.82 -20.35
N LYS A 95 7.50 -4.53 -20.26
CA LYS A 95 8.32 -3.82 -21.26
C LYS A 95 9.82 -4.01 -21.01
N GLN A 96 10.24 -4.06 -19.75
CA GLN A 96 11.67 -3.96 -19.39
C GLN A 96 12.28 -5.28 -18.93
N GLU A 97 11.48 -6.26 -18.49
CA GLU A 97 12.00 -7.53 -17.98
C GLU A 97 12.51 -8.42 -19.13
N PRO A 98 13.82 -8.76 -19.17
CA PRO A 98 14.39 -9.57 -20.24
C PRO A 98 13.92 -11.03 -20.21
N ARG A 99 13.42 -11.51 -19.07
CA ARG A 99 12.94 -12.89 -18.92
C ARG A 99 11.42 -12.95 -19.09
N PRO A 100 10.89 -13.49 -20.21
CA PRO A 100 9.47 -13.39 -20.53
C PRO A 100 8.56 -14.06 -19.48
N PHE A 101 8.98 -15.20 -18.93
CA PHE A 101 8.24 -15.87 -17.85
C PHE A 101 8.13 -14.99 -16.61
N LEU A 102 9.23 -14.35 -16.20
CA LEU A 102 9.27 -13.49 -15.03
C LEU A 102 8.45 -12.22 -15.26
N ALA A 103 8.46 -11.69 -16.48
CA ALA A 103 7.67 -10.53 -16.89
C ALA A 103 6.16 -10.82 -16.76
N ILE A 104 5.71 -11.95 -17.31
CA ILE A 104 4.31 -12.39 -17.24
C ILE A 104 3.90 -12.62 -15.79
N LEU A 105 4.72 -13.31 -15.00
CA LEU A 105 4.43 -13.61 -13.61
C LEU A 105 4.27 -12.34 -12.77
N GLN A 106 5.22 -11.39 -12.89
CA GLN A 106 5.14 -10.12 -12.15
C GLN A 106 3.99 -9.23 -12.61
N CYS A 107 3.69 -9.22 -13.91
CA CYS A 107 2.51 -8.53 -14.42
C CYS A 107 1.22 -9.10 -13.85
N ALA A 108 1.07 -10.43 -13.88
CA ALA A 108 -0.09 -11.12 -13.32
C ALA A 108 -0.23 -10.83 -11.81
N LEU A 109 0.88 -10.84 -11.06
CA LEU A 109 0.88 -10.49 -9.64
C LEU A 109 0.50 -9.03 -9.40
N GLY A 110 1.08 -8.08 -10.15
CA GLY A 110 0.76 -6.66 -10.04
C GLY A 110 -0.71 -6.36 -10.34
N LEU A 111 -1.23 -6.90 -11.44
CA LEU A 111 -2.65 -6.79 -11.80
C LEU A 111 -3.57 -7.41 -10.74
N SER A 112 -3.19 -8.56 -10.18
CA SER A 112 -3.97 -9.24 -9.16
C SER A 112 -3.93 -8.48 -7.83
N CYS A 113 -2.79 -7.88 -7.45
CA CYS A 113 -2.69 -6.99 -6.29
C CYS A 113 -3.59 -5.77 -6.45
N ALA A 114 -3.54 -5.10 -7.61
CA ALA A 114 -4.39 -3.95 -7.91
C ALA A 114 -5.88 -4.31 -7.84
N THR A 115 -6.27 -5.45 -8.44
CA THR A 115 -7.67 -5.91 -8.49
C THR A 115 -8.19 -6.29 -7.10
N THR A 116 -7.38 -6.96 -6.29
CA THR A 116 -7.78 -7.36 -4.93
C THR A 116 -7.84 -6.16 -3.99
N LEU A 117 -6.90 -5.21 -4.11
CA LEU A 117 -6.93 -3.91 -3.41
C LEU A 117 -8.18 -3.11 -3.76
N PHE A 118 -8.53 -3.04 -5.04
CA PHE A 118 -9.79 -2.45 -5.49
C PHE A 118 -10.99 -3.15 -4.84
N GLY A 119 -11.03 -4.48 -4.92
CA GLY A 119 -12.11 -5.31 -4.42
C GLY A 119 -12.41 -5.04 -2.95
N PHE A 120 -11.44 -5.18 -2.04
CA PHE A 120 -11.72 -4.95 -0.63
C PHE A 120 -11.93 -3.47 -0.29
N SER A 121 -11.43 -2.54 -1.10
CA SER A 121 -11.67 -1.10 -0.88
C SER A 121 -13.12 -0.71 -1.14
N ILE A 122 -13.77 -1.27 -2.17
CA ILE A 122 -15.16 -0.91 -2.51
C ILE A 122 -16.21 -1.77 -1.81
N LEU A 123 -15.83 -2.91 -1.23
CA LEU A 123 -16.75 -3.84 -0.59
C LEU A 123 -16.97 -3.48 0.89
N PRO A 124 -18.19 -3.03 1.27
CA PRO A 124 -18.53 -2.74 2.66
C PRO A 124 -18.68 -4.02 3.48
N ARG A 125 -18.82 -3.87 4.79
CA ARG A 125 -18.87 -4.97 5.77
C ARG A 125 -20.05 -5.90 5.57
N CYS A 126 -21.18 -5.44 5.04
CA CYS A 126 -22.28 -6.36 4.74
C CYS A 126 -21.89 -7.46 3.72
N LEU A 127 -20.83 -7.24 2.95
CA LEU A 127 -20.20 -8.19 2.03
C LEU A 127 -18.87 -8.74 2.61
N TRP A 128 -18.83 -8.96 3.93
CA TRP A 128 -17.62 -9.31 4.67
C TRP A 128 -16.83 -10.48 4.08
N ASP A 129 -17.50 -11.55 3.65
CA ASP A 129 -16.81 -12.74 3.14
C ASP A 129 -16.04 -12.43 1.85
N TRP A 130 -16.64 -11.64 0.96
CA TRP A 130 -15.99 -11.15 -0.26
C TRP A 130 -14.88 -10.16 0.06
N HIS A 131 -15.13 -9.22 0.97
CA HIS A 131 -14.13 -8.27 1.44
C HIS A 131 -12.90 -8.99 1.99
N GLN A 132 -13.10 -9.96 2.90
CA GLN A 132 -12.02 -10.74 3.51
C GLN A 132 -11.30 -11.62 2.50
N ALA A 133 -12.00 -12.25 1.57
CA ALA A 133 -11.37 -13.00 0.49
C ALA A 133 -10.43 -12.11 -0.34
N CYS A 134 -10.87 -10.87 -0.66
CA CYS A 134 -10.03 -9.89 -1.34
C CYS A 134 -8.82 -9.45 -0.49
N VAL A 135 -9.00 -9.20 0.82
CA VAL A 135 -7.89 -8.86 1.74
C VAL A 135 -6.85 -9.98 1.78
N LEU A 136 -7.27 -11.23 2.01
CA LEU A 136 -6.37 -12.38 2.08
C LEU A 136 -5.65 -12.65 0.75
N ALA A 137 -6.36 -12.50 -0.36
CA ALA A 137 -5.76 -12.59 -1.68
C ALA A 137 -4.73 -11.49 -1.89
N TRP A 138 -5.04 -10.23 -1.55
CA TRP A 138 -4.11 -9.11 -1.65
C TRP A 138 -2.83 -9.33 -0.82
N VAL A 139 -2.98 -9.78 0.43
CA VAL A 139 -1.83 -10.10 1.30
C VAL A 139 -0.96 -11.19 0.68
N SER A 140 -1.56 -12.26 0.18
CA SER A 140 -0.84 -13.39 -0.42
C SER A 140 -0.11 -12.98 -1.70
N LEU A 141 -0.79 -12.25 -2.58
CA LEU A 141 -0.25 -11.78 -3.86
C LEU A 141 0.89 -10.77 -3.65
N THR A 142 0.71 -9.84 -2.71
CA THR A 142 1.74 -8.86 -2.35
C THR A 142 2.97 -9.57 -1.77
N SER A 143 2.77 -10.55 -0.89
CA SER A 143 3.86 -11.36 -0.34
C SER A 143 4.64 -12.10 -1.43
N ALA A 144 3.94 -12.70 -2.40
CA ALA A 144 4.56 -13.36 -3.54
C ALA A 144 5.33 -12.36 -4.43
N ALA A 145 4.75 -11.20 -4.72
CA ALA A 145 5.38 -10.15 -5.51
C ALA A 145 6.65 -9.61 -4.84
N MET A 146 6.60 -9.29 -3.54
CA MET A 146 7.78 -8.87 -2.78
C MET A 146 8.87 -9.95 -2.75
N SER A 147 8.49 -11.23 -2.61
CA SER A 147 9.45 -12.34 -2.62
C SER A 147 10.16 -12.50 -3.96
N ILE A 148 9.43 -12.34 -5.07
CA ILE A 148 10.01 -12.37 -6.41
C ILE A 148 10.94 -11.17 -6.62
N ASN A 149 10.55 -9.97 -6.18
CA ASN A 149 11.41 -8.80 -6.27
C ASN A 149 12.68 -8.98 -5.43
N ILE A 150 12.61 -9.56 -4.23
CA ILE A 150 13.81 -9.95 -3.46
C ILE A 150 14.69 -10.88 -4.31
N ALA A 151 14.13 -11.99 -4.82
CA ALA A 151 14.91 -12.97 -5.56
C ALA A 151 15.54 -12.40 -6.85
N ARG A 152 14.85 -11.47 -7.52
CA ARG A 152 15.32 -10.81 -8.73
C ARG A 152 16.37 -9.75 -8.44
N ASP A 153 16.10 -8.86 -7.48
CA ASP A 153 16.76 -7.56 -7.36
C ASP A 153 17.74 -7.47 -6.18
N TYR A 154 17.88 -8.51 -5.35
CA TYR A 154 18.76 -8.45 -4.16
C TYR A 154 20.22 -8.08 -4.43
N ARG A 155 20.69 -8.21 -5.68
CA ARG A 155 22.05 -7.83 -6.10
C ARG A 155 22.15 -6.41 -6.65
N ASN A 156 21.03 -5.73 -6.89
CA ASN A 156 21.01 -4.37 -7.42
C ASN A 156 21.42 -3.38 -6.33
N LEU A 157 22.27 -2.41 -6.68
CA LEU A 157 22.80 -1.42 -5.73
C LEU A 157 21.71 -0.54 -5.11
N ASP A 158 20.60 -0.32 -5.84
CA ASP A 158 19.46 0.48 -5.40
C ASP A 158 18.35 -0.35 -4.73
N TYR A 159 18.56 -1.66 -4.55
CA TYR A 159 17.58 -2.53 -3.91
C TYR A 159 17.59 -2.39 -2.38
N THR A 160 16.40 -2.47 -1.79
CA THR A 160 16.22 -2.49 -0.34
C THR A 160 15.28 -3.62 0.07
N ALA A 161 15.71 -4.45 1.02
CA ALA A 161 14.87 -5.48 1.61
C ALA A 161 13.96 -4.93 2.73
N PHE A 162 14.11 -3.66 3.11
CA PHE A 162 13.41 -3.07 4.24
C PHE A 162 11.88 -3.14 4.14
N PRO A 163 11.24 -2.79 3.00
CA PRO A 163 9.79 -2.91 2.86
C PRO A 163 9.32 -4.34 3.12
N ALA A 164 10.01 -5.34 2.55
CA ALA A 164 9.65 -6.75 2.74
C ALA A 164 9.88 -7.23 4.19
N ALA A 165 10.93 -6.77 4.87
CA ALA A 165 11.14 -7.08 6.29
C ALA A 165 10.01 -6.48 7.16
N LEU A 166 9.61 -5.24 6.87
CA LEU A 166 8.50 -4.57 7.55
C LEU A 166 7.16 -5.25 7.25
N TRP A 167 6.99 -5.76 6.03
CA TRP A 167 5.81 -6.53 5.62
C TRP A 167 5.69 -7.80 6.45
N ILE A 168 6.75 -8.61 6.51
CA ILE A 168 6.79 -9.86 7.28
C ILE A 168 6.47 -9.59 8.75
N LEU A 169 7.06 -8.54 9.33
CA LEU A 169 6.80 -8.14 10.71
C LEU A 169 5.33 -7.73 10.94
N GLY A 170 4.77 -6.91 10.04
CA GLY A 170 3.37 -6.51 10.08
C GLY A 170 2.42 -7.70 10.00
N ILE A 171 2.60 -8.59 9.02
CA ILE A 171 1.78 -9.79 8.86
C ILE A 171 1.92 -10.73 10.06
N PHE A 172 3.13 -10.91 10.60
CA PHE A 172 3.33 -11.69 11.82
C PHE A 172 2.52 -11.14 12.99
N PHE A 173 2.57 -9.83 13.23
CA PHE A 173 1.79 -9.20 14.29
C PHE A 173 0.28 -9.21 14.02
N CYS A 174 -0.16 -9.10 12.76
CA CYS A 174 -1.57 -9.26 12.41
C CYS A 174 -2.07 -10.66 12.83
N ASN A 175 -1.33 -11.71 12.49
CA ASN A 175 -1.71 -13.07 12.88
C ASN A 175 -1.68 -13.27 14.40
N PHE A 176 -0.66 -12.73 15.08
CA PHE A 176 -0.49 -12.87 16.52
C PHE A 176 -1.59 -12.14 17.31
N PHE A 177 -1.92 -10.90 16.91
CA PHE A 177 -2.88 -10.07 17.65
C PHE A 177 -4.34 -10.22 17.18
N TYR A 178 -4.62 -11.01 16.14
CA TYR A 178 -5.96 -11.16 15.56
C TYR A 178 -7.04 -11.48 16.62
N HIS A 179 -6.72 -12.30 17.62
CA HIS A 179 -7.67 -12.67 18.67
C HIS A 179 -7.41 -12.00 20.03
N GLU A 180 -6.34 -11.21 20.16
CA GLU A 180 -5.90 -10.69 21.46
C GLU A 180 -6.28 -9.23 21.71
N SER A 181 -6.08 -8.35 20.72
CA SER A 181 -6.23 -6.92 20.94
C SER A 181 -6.48 -6.16 19.64
N THR A 182 -7.64 -5.50 19.59
CA THR A 182 -8.06 -4.64 18.47
C THR A 182 -7.04 -3.53 18.18
N LEU A 183 -6.51 -2.86 19.22
CA LEU A 183 -5.53 -1.77 19.05
C LEU A 183 -4.20 -2.29 18.50
N ARG A 184 -3.69 -3.41 19.02
CA ARG A 184 -2.42 -3.99 18.56
C ARG A 184 -2.54 -4.53 17.14
N PHE A 185 -3.71 -5.10 16.81
CA PHE A 185 -4.01 -5.53 15.46
C PHE A 185 -4.06 -4.34 14.49
N PHE A 186 -4.72 -3.22 14.85
CA PHE A 186 -4.70 -2.02 14.01
C PHE A 186 -3.29 -1.50 13.75
N PHE A 187 -2.43 -1.49 14.78
CA PHE A 187 -1.04 -1.10 14.59
C PHE A 187 -0.31 -2.03 13.62
N ALA A 188 -0.56 -3.35 13.71
CA ALA A 188 0.01 -4.34 12.81
C ALA A 188 -0.50 -4.19 11.35
N GLU A 189 -1.78 -3.92 11.16
CA GLU A 189 -2.35 -3.60 9.85
C GLU A 189 -1.71 -2.34 9.27
N ALA A 190 -1.59 -1.29 10.09
CA ALA A 190 -0.98 -0.04 9.67
C ALA A 190 0.48 -0.24 9.25
N LEU A 191 1.23 -1.07 9.99
CA LEU A 191 2.60 -1.44 9.67
C LEU A 191 2.69 -2.13 8.30
N SER A 192 1.75 -3.03 8.00
CA SER A 192 1.66 -3.75 6.74
C SER A 192 1.35 -2.81 5.56
N VAL A 193 0.43 -1.86 5.74
CA VAL A 193 0.10 -0.88 4.70
C VAL A 193 1.25 0.11 4.46
N ILE A 194 1.90 0.61 5.51
CA ILE A 194 3.11 1.45 5.36
C ILE A 194 4.20 0.69 4.62
N SER A 195 4.43 -0.58 4.96
CA SER A 195 5.37 -1.44 4.23
C SER A 195 5.01 -1.54 2.73
N TYR A 196 3.74 -1.71 2.40
CA TYR A 196 3.28 -1.75 1.01
C TYR A 196 3.52 -0.43 0.25
N ILE A 197 3.26 0.72 0.89
CA ILE A 197 3.55 2.04 0.32
C ILE A 197 5.06 2.17 0.03
N LEU A 198 5.90 1.78 0.98
CA LEU A 198 7.36 1.80 0.82
C LEU A 198 7.84 0.86 -0.29
N TRP A 199 7.20 -0.29 -0.46
CA TRP A 199 7.52 -1.21 -1.55
C TRP A 199 7.15 -0.61 -2.91
N CYS A 200 5.97 0.00 -3.04
CA CYS A 200 5.56 0.70 -4.27
C CYS A 200 6.56 1.82 -4.64
N SER A 201 6.98 2.60 -3.65
CA SER A 201 8.00 3.63 -3.82
C SER A 201 9.37 3.08 -4.25
N SER A 202 9.80 1.95 -3.67
CA SER A 202 11.02 1.27 -4.09
C SER A 202 10.95 0.86 -5.58
N ASN A 203 9.80 0.38 -6.05
CA ASN A 203 9.62 0.02 -7.46
C ASN A 203 9.61 1.25 -8.36
N HIS A 204 8.98 2.35 -7.95
CA HIS A 204 9.05 3.64 -8.67
C HIS A 204 10.50 4.10 -8.86
N ARG A 205 11.32 4.00 -7.82
CA ARG A 205 12.75 4.35 -7.90
C ARG A 205 13.51 3.46 -8.88
N GLN A 206 13.31 2.14 -8.82
CA GLN A 206 14.05 1.20 -9.66
C GLN A 206 13.74 1.33 -11.15
N LEU A 207 12.56 1.87 -11.46
CA LEU A 207 12.01 1.95 -12.80
C LEU A 207 11.87 3.42 -13.28
N ASP A 208 12.52 4.35 -12.57
CA ASP A 208 12.57 5.78 -12.86
C ASP A 208 11.19 6.45 -13.08
N ARG A 209 10.20 6.11 -12.23
CA ARG A 209 8.93 6.84 -12.16
C ARG A 209 9.06 8.08 -11.30
N GLU A 210 8.59 9.22 -11.80
CA GLU A 210 8.32 10.38 -10.97
C GLU A 210 6.92 10.26 -10.36
N PHE A 211 6.85 10.15 -9.03
CA PHE A 211 5.58 10.07 -8.29
C PHE A 211 5.39 11.35 -7.45
N THR A 212 4.74 12.34 -8.05
CA THR A 212 4.61 13.69 -7.50
C THR A 212 3.36 13.85 -6.63
N ILE A 213 3.36 14.85 -5.76
CA ILE A 213 2.17 15.26 -4.98
C ILE A 213 1.02 15.65 -5.93
N PHE A 214 1.32 16.28 -7.07
CA PHE A 214 0.28 16.63 -8.04
C PHE A 214 -0.39 15.38 -8.63
N HIS A 215 0.41 14.37 -8.99
CA HIS A 215 -0.10 13.08 -9.45
C HIS A 215 -1.03 12.45 -8.40
N VAL A 216 -0.59 12.43 -7.14
CA VAL A 216 -1.38 11.91 -6.02
C VAL A 216 -2.69 12.69 -5.80
N LEU A 217 -2.64 14.02 -5.78
CA LEU A 217 -3.81 14.83 -5.48
C LEU A 217 -4.84 14.81 -6.61
N ILE A 218 -4.39 14.78 -7.87
CA ILE A 218 -5.28 14.92 -9.02
C ILE A 218 -5.70 13.57 -9.59
N ILE A 219 -4.73 12.72 -9.95
CA ILE A 219 -5.02 11.43 -10.60
C ILE A 219 -5.54 10.46 -9.56
N ASP A 220 -4.76 10.23 -8.50
CA ASP A 220 -5.17 9.28 -7.46
C ASP A 220 -6.36 9.83 -6.67
N GLY A 221 -6.40 11.15 -6.39
CA GLY A 221 -7.57 11.78 -5.75
C GLY A 221 -8.87 11.66 -6.55
N PHE A 222 -8.81 11.71 -7.89
CA PHE A 222 -9.97 11.45 -8.73
C PHE A 222 -10.42 9.99 -8.63
N LEU A 223 -9.49 9.02 -8.71
CA LEU A 223 -9.78 7.61 -8.53
C LEU A 223 -10.35 7.31 -7.13
N ALA A 224 -9.82 7.95 -6.09
CA ALA A 224 -10.29 7.86 -4.72
C ALA A 224 -11.75 8.31 -4.59
N THR A 225 -12.12 9.38 -5.29
CA THR A 225 -13.51 9.88 -5.32
C THR A 225 -14.45 8.85 -5.94
N ILE A 226 -14.03 8.19 -7.03
CA ILE A 226 -14.79 7.09 -7.65
C ILE A 226 -14.94 5.93 -6.67
N PHE A 227 -13.85 5.50 -6.02
CA PHE A 227 -13.90 4.37 -5.08
C PHE A 227 -14.78 4.67 -3.87
N LEU A 228 -14.67 5.87 -3.29
CA LEU A 228 -15.54 6.31 -2.22
C LEU A 228 -17.01 6.31 -2.67
N GLY A 229 -17.29 6.78 -3.88
CA GLY A 229 -18.63 6.73 -4.48
C GLY A 229 -19.17 5.31 -4.58
N LEU A 230 -18.38 4.37 -5.12
CA LEU A 230 -18.72 2.95 -5.23
C LEU A 230 -18.93 2.30 -3.87
N PHE A 231 -18.04 2.55 -2.91
CA PHE A 231 -18.16 2.05 -1.55
C PHE A 231 -19.46 2.52 -0.90
N ARG A 232 -19.78 3.82 -0.98
CA ARG A 232 -21.02 4.38 -0.42
C ARG A 232 -22.26 3.87 -1.16
N TYR A 233 -22.17 3.65 -2.47
CA TYR A 233 -23.24 3.02 -3.23
C TYR A 233 -23.50 1.60 -2.72
N HIS A 234 -22.47 0.75 -2.62
CA HIS A 234 -22.60 -0.60 -2.07
C HIS A 234 -23.09 -0.58 -0.62
N GLN A 235 -22.61 0.35 0.20
CA GLN A 235 -23.05 0.49 1.58
C GLN A 235 -24.54 0.83 1.65
N ARG A 236 -25.05 1.72 0.80
CA ARG A 236 -26.47 2.11 0.80
C ARG A 236 -27.38 1.07 0.16
N VAL A 237 -26.94 0.42 -0.91
CA VAL A 237 -27.79 -0.47 -1.70
C VAL A 237 -27.69 -1.91 -1.20
N ALA A 238 -26.49 -2.44 -1.00
CA ALA A 238 -26.30 -3.84 -0.60
C ALA A 238 -26.53 -4.04 0.91
N CYS A 239 -26.08 -3.10 1.76
CA CYS A 239 -26.21 -3.29 3.21
C CYS A 239 -27.64 -3.07 3.72
N VAL A 240 -28.44 -2.23 3.05
CA VAL A 240 -29.87 -2.06 3.34
C VAL A 240 -30.65 -3.32 2.99
N VAL A 241 -30.38 -3.93 1.83
CA VAL A 241 -31.04 -5.18 1.39
C VAL A 241 -30.67 -6.37 2.29
N THR A 242 -29.48 -6.38 2.88
CA THR A 242 -29.03 -7.46 3.78
C THR A 242 -29.41 -7.23 5.24
N GLY A 243 -30.04 -6.10 5.59
CA GLY A 243 -30.47 -5.78 6.96
C GLY A 243 -29.33 -5.59 7.96
N LYS A 244 -28.11 -5.34 7.48
CA LYS A 244 -26.87 -5.23 8.29
C LYS A 244 -26.38 -3.78 8.42
N TRP A 245 -27.29 -2.81 8.43
CA TRP A 245 -26.96 -1.38 8.62
C TRP A 245 -26.96 -1.01 10.10
#